data_AF-A0A8C7WYM8-F1
#
_entry.id   AF-A0A8C7WYM8-F1
#
_cell.length_a   1.000
_cell.length_b   1.000
_cell.length_c   1.000
_cell.angle_alpha   90.00
_cell.angle_beta   90.00
_cell.angle_gamma   90.00
#
_symmetry.space_group_name_H-M   'P 1'
#
loop_
_entity.id
_entity.type
_entity.pdbx_description
1 polymer ?
#
loop_
_entity_poly.entity_id
_entity_poly.type
_entity_poly.pdbx_seq_one_letter_code
_entity_poly.pdbx_strand_id
1 'polypeptide(L)'
;MWTGVAVFVRSGVFDNVTLRGVDPAGRFLMIDLEWAGKKLRLINVYASNDQVERQTPADLSVRNVFKNDVGRKELFSIMSDYDIVDAWRVLNHGKRDFSRRQLVKGVLKQSRIDHVLAAA
;
A
#
# COMPACT_ATOMS: atom_id res chain seq x y z
N MET A 1 16.64 -6.66 6.77
CA MET A 1 15.71 -5.81 7.54
C MET A 1 14.62 -6.72 8.07
N TRP A 2 14.36 -6.73 9.38
CA TRP A 2 13.27 -7.52 9.94
C TRP A 2 11.92 -6.98 9.45
N THR A 3 11.01 -7.86 9.09
CA THR A 3 9.69 -7.57 8.53
C THR A 3 8.62 -8.16 9.43
N GLY A 4 7.43 -7.57 9.39
CA GLY A 4 6.31 -8.05 10.18
C GLY A 4 5.09 -7.20 9.92
N VAL A 5 3.94 -7.86 9.83
CA VAL A 5 2.64 -7.23 9.69
C VAL A 5 1.73 -7.71 10.82
N ALA A 6 0.86 -6.83 11.27
CA ALA A 6 -0.17 -7.15 12.26
C ALA A 6 -1.49 -6.50 11.82
N VAL A 7 -2.59 -7.10 12.23
CA VAL A 7 -3.92 -6.50 12.14
C VAL A 7 -4.56 -6.57 13.51
N PHE A 8 -5.01 -5.42 14.01
CA PHE A 8 -5.73 -5.31 15.26
C PHE A 8 -7.22 -5.14 14.96
N VAL A 9 -8.05 -5.98 15.55
CA VAL A 9 -9.50 -5.95 15.38
C VAL A 9 -10.16 -5.57 16.70
N ARG A 10 -11.13 -4.64 16.66
CA ARG A 10 -11.86 -4.23 17.84
C ARG A 10 -12.80 -5.34 18.29
N SER A 11 -12.70 -5.73 19.56
CA SER A 11 -13.58 -6.74 20.16
C SER A 11 -15.05 -6.31 20.09
N GLY A 12 -15.93 -7.27 19.79
CA GLY A 12 -17.39 -7.07 19.73
C GLY A 12 -17.91 -6.33 18.50
N VAL A 13 -17.07 -6.02 17.49
CA VAL A 13 -17.52 -5.34 16.27
C VAL A 13 -17.91 -6.31 15.15
N PHE A 14 -17.10 -7.34 14.94
CA PHE A 14 -17.29 -8.30 13.85
C PHE A 14 -17.94 -9.56 14.40
N ASP A 15 -18.89 -10.10 13.65
CA ASP A 15 -19.58 -11.35 13.95
C ASP A 15 -18.60 -12.53 13.87
N ASN A 16 -17.64 -12.44 12.93
CA ASN A 16 -16.57 -13.42 12.78
C ASN A 16 -15.28 -12.77 12.25
N VAL A 17 -14.14 -13.29 12.71
CA VAL A 17 -12.79 -12.91 12.26
C VAL A 17 -11.99 -14.18 12.07
N THR A 18 -11.52 -14.45 10.86
CA THR A 18 -10.78 -15.68 10.54
C THR A 18 -9.46 -15.35 9.85
N LEU A 19 -8.34 -15.83 10.38
CA LEU A 19 -7.06 -15.79 9.70
C LEU A 19 -7.06 -16.72 8.49
N ARG A 20 -6.68 -16.20 7.31
CA ARG A 20 -6.68 -16.95 6.05
C ARG A 20 -5.30 -17.23 5.49
N GLY A 21 -4.36 -16.31 5.70
CA GLY A 21 -3.02 -16.47 5.17
C GLY A 21 -2.03 -15.53 5.83
N VAL A 22 -0.80 -16.01 5.96
CA VAL A 22 0.36 -15.23 6.39
C VAL A 22 1.50 -15.54 5.44
N ASP A 23 2.27 -14.51 5.10
CA ASP A 23 3.52 -14.69 4.38
C ASP A 23 4.63 -15.14 5.34
N PRO A 24 5.36 -16.24 5.05
CA PRO A 24 6.53 -16.63 5.84
C PRO A 24 7.60 -15.54 5.93
N ALA A 25 7.71 -14.66 4.92
CA ALA A 25 8.64 -13.52 4.95
C ALA A 25 8.05 -12.28 5.65
N GLY A 26 6.88 -12.38 6.27
CA GLY A 26 6.26 -11.31 7.06
C GLY A 26 5.82 -10.10 6.25
N ARG A 27 5.55 -10.25 4.93
CA ARG A 27 5.13 -9.16 4.05
C ARG A 27 3.63 -9.03 3.88
N PHE A 28 2.84 -10.07 4.14
CA PHE A 28 1.39 -9.91 4.16
C PHE A 28 0.68 -10.78 5.20
N LEU A 29 -0.50 -10.34 5.58
CA LEU A 29 -1.46 -11.07 6.40
C LEU A 29 -2.86 -10.85 5.85
N MET A 30 -3.62 -11.93 5.74
CA MET A 30 -4.96 -11.95 5.17
C MET A 30 -5.96 -12.48 6.19
N ILE A 31 -7.03 -11.72 6.40
CA ILE A 31 -8.17 -12.13 7.25
C ILE A 31 -9.48 -12.00 6.48
N ASP A 32 -10.40 -12.91 6.78
CA ASP A 32 -11.81 -12.75 6.45
C ASP A 32 -12.55 -12.21 7.67
N LEU A 33 -13.42 -11.23 7.43
CA LEU A 33 -14.26 -10.54 8.40
C LEU A 33 -15.73 -10.74 8.00
N GLU A 34 -16.58 -10.98 8.99
CA GLU A 34 -18.03 -10.95 8.83
C GLU A 34 -18.64 -9.87 9.72
N TRP A 35 -19.51 -9.05 9.14
CA TRP A 35 -20.20 -7.99 9.86
C TRP A 35 -21.59 -7.75 9.26
N ALA A 36 -22.62 -7.86 10.09
CA ALA A 36 -24.01 -7.66 9.70
C ALA A 36 -24.40 -8.53 8.48
N GLY A 37 -23.95 -9.79 8.47
CA GLY A 37 -24.17 -10.74 7.38
C GLY A 37 -23.37 -10.44 6.09
N LYS A 38 -22.53 -9.41 6.08
CA LYS A 38 -21.63 -9.09 4.97
C LYS A 38 -20.25 -9.67 5.21
N LYS A 39 -19.61 -10.14 4.14
CA LYS A 39 -18.24 -10.68 4.17
C LYS A 39 -17.26 -9.70 3.56
N LEU A 40 -16.11 -9.56 4.19
CA LEU A 40 -15.00 -8.72 3.72
C LEU A 40 -13.71 -9.52 3.85
N ARG A 41 -12.85 -9.43 2.83
CA ARG A 41 -11.46 -9.90 2.93
C ARG A 41 -10.53 -8.71 3.04
N LEU A 42 -9.74 -8.69 4.11
CA LEU A 42 -8.69 -7.68 4.31
C LEU A 42 -7.33 -8.34 4.08
N ILE A 43 -6.49 -7.69 3.27
CA ILE A 43 -5.10 -8.09 3.02
C ILE A 43 -4.21 -6.91 3.44
N ASN A 44 -3.47 -7.06 4.53
CA ASN A 44 -2.45 -6.10 4.94
C ASN A 44 -1.13 -6.46 4.25
N VAL A 45 -0.58 -5.57 3.43
CA VAL A 45 0.62 -5.80 2.62
C VAL A 45 1.70 -4.78 2.96
N TYR A 46 2.91 -5.27 3.25
CA TYR A 46 4.14 -4.51 3.39
C TYR A 46 5.08 -4.81 2.23
N ALA A 47 4.94 -4.05 1.14
CA ALA A 47 5.75 -4.21 -0.07
C ALA A 47 7.25 -3.95 0.20
N SER A 48 8.14 -4.64 -0.53
CA SER A 48 9.58 -4.45 -0.35
C SER A 48 10.05 -3.07 -0.81
N ASN A 49 11.02 -2.54 -0.08
CA ASN A 49 11.77 -1.36 -0.48
C ASN A 49 13.00 -1.82 -1.27
N ASP A 50 12.82 -2.52 -2.40
CA ASP A 50 13.98 -2.95 -3.17
C ASP A 50 14.64 -1.71 -3.78
N GLN A 51 15.78 -1.34 -3.19
CA GLN A 51 16.57 -0.15 -3.51
C GLN A 51 17.36 -0.30 -4.80
N VAL A 52 17.41 -1.51 -5.38
CA VAL A 52 18.34 -1.86 -6.46
C VAL A 52 17.97 -1.21 -7.79
N GLU A 53 16.70 -0.82 -8.02
CA GLU A 53 16.29 -0.16 -9.27
C GLU A 53 16.16 1.37 -9.20
N ARG A 54 16.43 2.01 -8.05
CA ARG A 54 15.98 3.41 -7.82
C ARG A 54 17.05 4.49 -7.74
N GLN A 55 18.34 4.15 -7.87
CA GLN A 55 19.39 5.16 -7.68
C GLN A 55 20.51 5.04 -8.71
N THR A 56 20.29 5.59 -9.89
CA THR A 56 21.38 6.26 -10.62
C THR A 56 21.56 7.68 -10.07
N PRO A 57 22.75 8.30 -10.14
CA PRO A 57 22.93 9.71 -9.81
C PRO A 57 22.00 10.66 -10.59
N ALA A 58 21.47 10.20 -11.73
CA ALA A 58 20.50 10.92 -12.56
C ALA A 58 19.06 10.90 -12.00
N ASP A 59 18.76 10.07 -10.99
CA ASP A 59 17.42 9.95 -10.37
C ASP A 59 17.14 10.99 -9.27
N LEU A 60 17.98 12.03 -9.17
CA LEU A 60 17.71 13.24 -8.37
C LEU A 60 16.60 14.07 -9.03
N SER A 61 15.42 13.49 -9.23
CA SER A 61 14.32 14.19 -9.86
C SER A 61 13.71 15.23 -8.92
N VAL A 62 13.38 16.38 -9.52
CA VAL A 62 12.52 17.40 -8.94
C VAL A 62 11.14 16.75 -8.77
N ARG A 63 10.61 16.68 -7.54
CA ARG A 63 9.28 16.14 -7.18
C ARG A 63 9.10 14.61 -7.12
N ASN A 64 10.16 13.80 -6.99
CA ASN A 64 10.03 12.32 -6.88
C ASN A 64 9.40 11.65 -8.11
N VAL A 65 9.64 12.19 -9.31
CA VAL A 65 9.24 11.54 -10.57
C VAL A 65 10.41 10.68 -11.04
N PHE A 66 10.37 9.39 -10.80
CA PHE A 66 11.37 8.45 -11.31
C PHE A 66 10.96 8.10 -12.74
N LYS A 67 11.84 8.35 -13.73
CA LYS A 67 11.53 8.12 -15.15
C LYS A 67 11.21 6.64 -15.42
N ASN A 68 11.72 5.73 -14.58
CA ASN A 68 11.57 4.28 -14.69
C ASN A 68 10.78 3.68 -13.51
N ASP A 69 9.73 4.34 -13.00
CA ASP A 69 8.91 3.76 -11.92
C ASP A 69 8.05 2.58 -12.41
N VAL A 70 8.68 1.41 -12.54
CA VAL A 70 8.04 0.15 -12.97
C VAL A 70 6.95 -0.26 -12.00
N GLY A 71 7.24 -0.24 -10.69
CA GLY A 71 6.28 -0.66 -9.66
C GLY A 71 4.98 0.15 -9.66
N ARG A 72 5.01 1.46 -9.92
CA ARG A 72 3.77 2.24 -10.06
C ARG A 72 2.97 1.86 -11.30
N LYS A 73 3.63 1.57 -12.42
CA LYS A 73 2.96 1.14 -13.65
C LYS A 73 2.29 -0.22 -13.47
N GLU A 74 3.00 -1.16 -12.85
CA GLU A 74 2.46 -2.49 -12.54
C GLU A 74 1.26 -2.40 -11.60
N LEU A 75 1.34 -1.57 -10.54
CA LEU A 75 0.21 -1.35 -9.64
C LEU A 75 -1.02 -0.82 -10.40
N PHE A 76 -0.84 0.14 -11.33
CA PHE A 76 -1.95 0.64 -12.14
C PHE A 76 -2.51 -0.39 -13.11
N SER A 77 -1.67 -1.26 -13.69
CA SER A 77 -2.15 -2.38 -14.51
C SER A 77 -3.02 -3.31 -13.67
N ILE A 78 -2.52 -3.79 -12.53
CA ILE A 78 -3.27 -4.65 -11.62
C ILE A 78 -4.58 -4.01 -11.19
N MET A 79 -4.54 -2.70 -10.87
CA MET A 79 -5.75 -1.97 -10.51
C MET A 79 -6.79 -1.95 -11.64
N SER A 80 -6.34 -1.74 -12.88
CA SER A 80 -7.22 -1.77 -14.04
C SER A 80 -7.72 -3.18 -14.36
N ASP A 81 -6.86 -4.19 -14.27
CA ASP A 81 -7.14 -5.56 -14.68
C ASP A 81 -8.12 -6.26 -13.74
N TYR A 82 -8.09 -5.89 -12.44
CA TYR A 82 -8.93 -6.49 -11.40
C TYR A 82 -10.03 -5.56 -10.87
N ASP A 83 -10.26 -4.42 -11.54
CA ASP A 83 -11.25 -3.42 -11.16
C ASP A 83 -11.10 -2.98 -9.68
N ILE A 84 -9.87 -2.57 -9.33
CA ILE A 84 -9.49 -2.12 -8.00
C ILE A 84 -9.26 -0.61 -8.03
N VAL A 85 -9.86 0.09 -7.08
CA VAL A 85 -9.71 1.54 -6.90
C VAL A 85 -8.85 1.87 -5.69
N ASP A 86 -8.15 2.99 -5.77
CA ASP A 86 -7.53 3.64 -4.60
C ASP A 86 -8.58 4.49 -3.90
N ALA A 87 -9.16 3.96 -2.82
CA ALA A 87 -10.27 4.57 -2.10
C ALA A 87 -9.96 6.00 -1.63
N TRP A 88 -8.72 6.26 -1.20
CA TRP A 88 -8.33 7.60 -0.79
C TRP A 88 -8.35 8.57 -1.97
N ARG A 89 -7.87 8.14 -3.14
CA ARG A 89 -7.83 8.99 -4.34
C ARG A 89 -9.23 9.29 -4.89
N VAL A 90 -10.15 8.32 -4.85
CA VAL A 90 -11.56 8.51 -5.24
C VAL A 90 -12.21 9.58 -4.38
N LEU A 91 -12.03 9.51 -3.05
CA LEU A 91 -12.63 10.47 -2.10
C LEU A 91 -11.93 11.84 -2.06
N ASN A 92 -10.67 11.92 -2.52
CA ASN A 92 -9.83 13.11 -2.41
C ASN A 92 -9.24 13.49 -3.77
N HIS A 93 -10.10 13.57 -4.78
CA HIS A 93 -9.69 13.93 -6.13
C HIS A 93 -8.95 15.27 -6.13
N GLY A 94 -7.82 15.34 -6.83
CA GLY A 94 -6.96 16.53 -6.91
C GLY A 94 -6.15 16.88 -5.65
N LYS A 95 -6.41 16.27 -4.47
CA LYS A 95 -5.64 16.60 -3.25
C LYS A 95 -4.22 16.04 -3.28
N ARG A 96 -3.30 16.78 -2.65
CA ARG A 96 -1.88 16.43 -2.56
C ARG A 96 -1.45 16.25 -1.11
N ASP A 97 -1.71 15.07 -0.58
CA ASP A 97 -1.25 14.63 0.73
C ASP A 97 -0.21 13.51 0.63
N PHE A 98 0.59 13.35 1.69
CA PHE A 98 1.74 12.45 1.72
C PHE A 98 1.72 11.60 2.97
N SER A 99 2.02 10.31 2.81
CA SER A 99 2.15 9.35 3.92
C SER A 99 3.61 9.14 4.35
N ARG A 100 4.57 9.49 3.47
CA ARG A 100 6.01 9.41 3.73
C ARG A 100 6.69 10.75 3.51
N ARG A 101 7.59 11.09 4.43
CA ARG A 101 8.47 12.26 4.36
C ARG A 101 9.88 11.85 4.78
N GLN A 102 10.88 12.21 3.99
CA GLN A 102 12.27 11.86 4.26
C GLN A 102 13.20 12.99 3.79
N LEU A 103 14.22 13.30 4.58
CA LEU A 103 15.31 14.15 4.13
C LEU A 103 16.33 13.31 3.35
N VAL A 104 16.60 13.66 2.09
CA VAL A 104 17.59 12.99 1.24
C VAL A 104 18.56 14.04 0.73
N LYS A 105 19.83 13.94 1.13
CA LYS A 105 20.90 14.91 0.77
C LYS A 105 20.48 16.36 1.04
N GLY A 106 19.88 16.62 2.20
CA GLY A 106 19.42 17.97 2.60
C GLY A 106 18.11 18.43 1.95
N VAL A 107 17.50 17.65 1.05
CA VAL A 107 16.24 17.99 0.40
C VAL A 107 15.10 17.16 0.98
N LEU A 108 14.01 17.82 1.39
CA LEU A 108 12.79 17.13 1.83
C LEU A 108 12.12 16.47 0.62
N LYS A 109 11.98 15.14 0.69
CA LYS A 109 11.27 14.30 -0.28
C LYS A 109 9.98 13.82 0.36
N GLN A 110 8.86 13.98 -0.35
CA GLN A 110 7.53 13.61 0.12
C GLN A 110 6.84 12.75 -0.92
N SER A 111 6.19 11.67 -0.46
CA SER A 111 5.50 10.71 -1.32
C SER A 111 4.31 10.11 -0.58
N ARG A 112 3.28 9.69 -1.32
CA ARG A 112 2.22 8.82 -0.78
C ARG A 112 2.51 7.41 -1.26
N ILE A 113 2.88 6.55 -0.34
CA ILE A 113 3.25 5.15 -0.61
C ILE A 113 2.38 4.15 0.15
N ASP A 114 1.55 4.66 1.06
CA ASP A 114 0.54 3.88 1.77
C ASP A 114 -0.78 4.05 1.02
N HIS A 115 -1.38 2.94 0.64
CA HIS A 115 -2.57 2.87 -0.19
C HIS A 115 -3.65 2.05 0.52
N VAL A 116 -4.90 2.47 0.34
CA VAL A 116 -6.08 1.65 0.66
C VAL A 116 -6.73 1.32 -0.66
N LEU A 117 -6.63 0.06 -1.05
CA LEU A 117 -7.17 -0.45 -2.30
C LEU A 117 -8.45 -1.24 -2.00
N ALA A 118 -9.46 -1.08 -2.84
CA ALA A 118 -10.75 -1.76 -2.71
C ALA A 118 -11.24 -2.20 -4.08
N ALA A 119 -11.99 -3.30 -4.13
CA ALA A 119 -12.78 -3.63 -5.32
C ALA A 119 -13.76 -2.48 -5.61
N ALA A 120 -13.90 -2.13 -6.88
CA ALA A 120 -14.78 -1.05 -7.35
C ALA A 120 -16.27 -1.43 -7.30
#